data_AF-A0A2E9Q750-F1
#
_entry.id   AF-A0A2E9Q750-F1
#
_cell.length_a   1.000
_cell.length_b   1.000
_cell.length_c   1.000
_cell.angle_alpha   90.00
_cell.angle_beta   90.00
_cell.angle_gamma   90.00
#
_symmetry.space_group_name_H-M   'P 1'
#
loop_
_entity.id
_entity.type
_entity.pdbx_description
1 polymer ?
#
loop_
_entity_poly.entity_id
_entity_poly.type
_entity_poly.pdbx_seq_one_letter_code
_entity_poly.pdbx_strand_id
1 'polypeptide(L)'
;MKSKFLVAILSLFFLTACEFQAFIDLSFSHVMRVANSRSEQGIPSKGIIRLEMAGMDSCLEKKGKVVEILSRYYGEPESHRCQQEELSTFLEARVPVAVKMKGLERNNQITSMLLESDDRGLHLRVAMDRGSFERMQDEMMDAFFQKPEVKDLEMVIRFKNDSKATLVGKARFVYVDGKPLPMESKVLLDPGRSIEVRLSDVARDYIYNEGSLTVFTIESTVEGKPFAELEFAEANSEESIGKDPESSESERSSGDRNATDSPGKDIHPGLQDKDFPKLERAVEEMMKRNNSEKEPFRLGGS
;
A
#
# COMPACT_ATOMS: atom_id res chain seq x y z
N MET A 1 38.68 30.16 -20.56
CA MET A 1 37.22 30.09 -20.28
C MET A 1 36.60 28.68 -20.39
N LYS A 2 37.24 27.68 -21.03
CA LYS A 2 36.66 26.33 -21.18
C LYS A 2 36.64 25.44 -19.91
N SER A 3 37.59 25.64 -18.99
CA SER A 3 37.70 24.81 -17.77
C SER A 3 36.61 25.10 -16.72
N LYS A 4 36.14 26.35 -16.58
CA LYS A 4 35.09 26.71 -15.61
C LYS A 4 33.69 26.22 -16.01
N PHE A 5 33.44 26.04 -17.31
CA PHE A 5 32.18 25.50 -17.83
C PHE A 5 32.09 23.98 -17.62
N LEU A 6 33.24 23.27 -17.67
CA LEU A 6 33.30 21.83 -17.45
C LEU A 6 33.02 21.45 -15.99
N VAL A 7 33.46 22.26 -15.02
CA VAL A 7 33.18 22.07 -13.59
C VAL A 7 31.70 22.33 -13.26
N ALA A 8 31.05 23.29 -13.92
CA ALA A 8 29.62 23.55 -13.74
C ALA A 8 28.75 22.39 -14.26
N ILE A 9 29.09 21.82 -15.42
CA ILE A 9 28.40 20.65 -15.99
C ILE A 9 28.63 19.40 -15.14
N LEU A 10 29.83 19.18 -14.60
CA LEU A 10 30.12 18.04 -13.75
C LEU A 10 29.34 18.08 -12.42
N SER A 11 29.07 19.27 -11.86
CA SER A 11 28.23 19.39 -10.66
C SER A 11 26.75 19.11 -10.91
N LEU A 12 26.28 19.25 -12.16
CA LEU A 12 24.87 19.07 -12.52
C LEU A 12 24.47 17.58 -12.63
N PHE A 13 25.44 16.65 -12.69
CA PHE A 13 25.19 15.21 -12.81
C PHE A 13 25.03 14.47 -11.48
N PHE A 14 25.11 15.15 -10.34
CA PHE A 14 25.04 14.52 -9.00
C PHE A 14 23.65 14.56 -8.34
N LEU A 15 22.59 14.91 -9.07
CA LEU A 15 21.23 15.04 -8.53
C LEU A 15 20.30 13.89 -8.95
N THR A 16 20.81 12.66 -9.09
CA THR A 16 19.94 11.49 -9.25
C THR A 16 19.44 11.08 -7.86
N ALA A 17 18.24 11.53 -7.48
CA ALA A 17 17.50 10.88 -6.42
C ALA A 17 17.22 9.43 -6.86
N CYS A 18 17.38 8.47 -5.97
CA CYS A 18 17.06 7.07 -6.24
C CYS A 18 15.66 6.84 -5.70
N GLU A 19 14.67 6.65 -6.58
CA GLU A 19 13.32 6.35 -6.15
C GLU A 19 13.27 4.97 -5.46
N PHE A 20 12.69 4.95 -4.26
CA PHE A 20 12.49 3.73 -3.48
C PHE A 20 11.02 3.61 -3.11
N GLN A 21 10.34 2.56 -3.59
CA GLN A 21 8.89 2.43 -3.40
C GLN A 21 8.56 1.10 -2.72
N ALA A 22 7.62 1.13 -1.78
CA ALA A 22 7.10 -0.04 -1.09
C ALA A 22 5.58 -0.11 -1.20
N PHE A 23 5.07 -1.10 -1.92
CA PHE A 23 3.65 -1.40 -2.02
C PHE A 23 3.31 -2.59 -1.14
N ILE A 24 2.31 -2.48 -0.29
CA ILE A 24 1.89 -3.56 0.62
C ILE A 24 0.44 -3.90 0.31
N ASP A 25 0.21 -5.14 -0.13
CA ASP A 25 -1.14 -5.62 -0.42
C ASP A 25 -1.75 -6.22 0.85
N LEU A 26 -2.92 -5.72 1.24
CA LEU A 26 -3.59 -6.14 2.47
C LEU A 26 -5.08 -6.28 2.24
N SER A 27 -5.60 -7.50 2.38
CA SER A 27 -7.04 -7.73 2.41
C SER A 27 -7.60 -7.65 3.83
N PHE A 28 -8.87 -7.29 3.95
CA PHE A 28 -9.54 -7.27 5.24
C PHE A 28 -9.61 -8.68 5.86
N SER A 29 -9.82 -9.73 5.06
CA SER A 29 -9.71 -11.12 5.54
C SER A 29 -8.33 -11.42 6.14
N HIS A 30 -7.23 -10.92 5.54
CA HIS A 30 -5.89 -11.10 6.09
C HIS A 30 -5.74 -10.42 7.44
N VAL A 31 -6.23 -9.18 7.54
CA VAL A 31 -6.27 -8.42 8.78
C VAL A 31 -7.03 -9.16 9.87
N MET A 32 -8.20 -9.71 9.56
CA MET A 32 -8.99 -10.50 10.51
C MET A 32 -8.31 -11.82 10.89
N ARG A 33 -7.63 -12.50 9.96
CA ARG A 33 -6.83 -13.69 10.28
C ARG A 33 -5.72 -13.36 11.28
N VAL A 34 -4.99 -12.26 11.07
CA VAL A 34 -3.92 -11.83 11.99
C VAL A 34 -4.51 -11.45 13.34
N ALA A 35 -5.58 -10.65 13.37
CA ALA A 35 -6.24 -10.21 14.60
C ALA A 35 -6.76 -11.38 15.46
N ASN A 36 -7.25 -12.44 14.81
CA ASN A 36 -7.72 -13.65 15.48
C ASN A 36 -6.62 -14.70 15.71
N SER A 37 -5.42 -14.49 15.18
CA SER A 37 -4.31 -15.42 15.35
C SER A 37 -3.70 -15.29 16.74
N ARG A 38 -3.26 -16.42 17.31
CA ARG A 38 -2.40 -16.46 18.49
C ARG A 38 -0.90 -16.52 18.12
N SER A 39 -0.58 -16.25 16.86
CA SER A 39 0.78 -16.39 16.34
C SER A 39 1.62 -15.17 16.74
N GLU A 40 2.66 -15.41 17.54
CA GLU A 40 3.63 -14.37 17.90
C GLU A 40 4.44 -13.88 16.68
N GLN A 41 4.60 -14.75 15.68
CA GLN A 41 5.36 -14.48 14.46
C GLN A 41 4.57 -13.64 13.42
N GLY A 42 3.28 -13.44 13.64
CA GLY A 42 2.38 -12.79 12.66
C GLY A 42 2.04 -13.68 11.47
N ILE A 43 1.35 -13.10 10.48
CA ILE A 43 1.04 -13.73 9.20
C ILE A 43 1.49 -12.77 8.10
N PRO A 44 2.47 -13.13 7.26
CA PRO A 44 3.02 -12.22 6.28
C PRO A 44 2.00 -11.92 5.16
N SER A 45 1.93 -10.67 4.74
CA SER A 45 1.26 -10.26 3.51
C SER A 45 2.26 -10.15 2.35
N LYS A 46 1.76 -9.93 1.14
CA LYS A 46 2.61 -9.68 -0.03
C LYS A 46 2.98 -8.20 -0.09
N GLY A 47 4.25 -7.92 -0.37
CA GLY A 47 4.73 -6.59 -0.67
C GLY A 47 5.55 -6.56 -1.96
N ILE A 48 5.61 -5.40 -2.58
CA ILE A 48 6.44 -5.12 -3.75
C ILE A 48 7.38 -3.99 -3.39
N ILE A 49 8.68 -4.27 -3.42
CA ILE A 49 9.74 -3.30 -3.26
C ILE A 49 10.26 -2.94 -4.64
N ARG A 50 10.28 -1.65 -4.98
CA ARG A 50 10.86 -1.13 -6.22
C ARG A 50 12.03 -0.24 -5.87
N LEU A 51 13.17 -0.50 -6.49
CA LEU A 51 14.36 0.33 -6.36
C LEU A 51 14.75 0.82 -7.75
N GLU A 52 14.89 2.13 -7.91
CA GLU A 52 15.36 2.71 -9.15
C GLU A 52 16.84 2.35 -9.40
N MET A 53 17.10 1.94 -10.64
CA MET A 53 18.40 1.54 -11.15
C MET A 53 18.83 2.51 -12.25
N ALA A 54 20.14 2.71 -12.39
CA ALA A 54 20.71 3.64 -13.37
C ALA A 54 20.41 3.29 -14.85
N GLY A 55 19.83 2.12 -15.12
CA GLY A 55 19.44 1.65 -16.45
C GLY A 55 19.24 0.14 -16.48
N MET A 56 18.68 -0.38 -17.57
CA MET A 56 18.38 -1.81 -17.74
C MET A 56 19.63 -2.69 -17.60
N ASP A 57 20.73 -2.33 -18.26
CA ASP A 57 21.98 -3.09 -18.20
C ASP A 57 22.54 -3.13 -16.77
N SER A 58 22.57 -1.98 -16.09
CA SER A 58 22.99 -1.90 -14.68
C SER A 58 22.04 -2.69 -13.77
N CYS A 59 20.75 -2.74 -14.07
CA CYS A 59 19.80 -3.55 -13.31
C CYS A 59 20.14 -5.03 -13.48
N LEU A 60 20.26 -5.54 -14.72
CA LEU A 60 20.54 -6.95 -15.00
C LEU A 60 21.85 -7.42 -14.37
N GLU A 61 22.90 -6.59 -14.41
CA GLU A 61 24.20 -6.90 -13.82
C GLU A 61 24.14 -6.93 -12.27
N LYS A 62 23.50 -5.93 -11.65
CA LYS A 62 23.52 -5.76 -10.18
C LYS A 62 22.38 -6.47 -9.46
N LYS A 63 21.36 -6.94 -10.19
CA LYS A 63 20.12 -7.56 -9.69
C LYS A 63 20.38 -8.55 -8.55
N GLY A 64 21.30 -9.50 -8.77
CA GLY A 64 21.58 -10.56 -7.80
C GLY A 64 22.05 -10.02 -6.46
N LYS A 65 22.92 -9.00 -6.48
CA LYS A 65 23.44 -8.40 -5.25
C LYS A 65 22.41 -7.52 -4.54
N VAL A 66 21.60 -6.77 -5.29
CA VAL A 66 20.50 -5.97 -4.71
C VAL A 66 19.47 -6.89 -4.05
N VAL A 67 19.09 -7.98 -4.73
CA VAL A 67 18.20 -9.01 -4.17
C VAL A 67 18.78 -9.61 -2.91
N GLU A 68 20.06 -9.99 -2.90
CA GLU A 68 20.75 -10.52 -1.72
C GLU A 68 20.68 -9.56 -0.50
N ILE A 69 20.86 -8.26 -0.73
CA ILE A 69 20.71 -7.23 0.30
C ILE A 69 19.25 -7.19 0.77
N LEU A 70 18.28 -7.07 -0.13
CA LEU A 70 16.85 -7.02 0.22
C LEU A 70 16.39 -8.29 0.96
N SER A 71 16.91 -9.47 0.62
CA SER A 71 16.57 -10.74 1.28
C SER A 71 16.92 -10.72 2.77
N ARG A 72 17.97 -10.01 3.20
CA ARG A 72 18.32 -9.88 4.62
C ARG A 72 17.29 -9.09 5.42
N TYR A 73 16.59 -8.16 4.75
CA TYR A 73 15.68 -7.20 5.38
C TYR A 73 14.22 -7.47 5.13
N TYR A 74 13.86 -8.31 4.16
CA TYR A 74 12.47 -8.68 3.92
C TYR A 74 12.25 -10.19 3.89
N GLY A 75 13.30 -11.00 3.89
CA GLY A 75 13.22 -12.42 3.58
C GLY A 75 13.34 -12.67 2.08
N GLU A 76 13.47 -13.94 1.68
CA GLU A 76 13.71 -14.30 0.29
C GLU A 76 12.53 -13.87 -0.62
N PRO A 77 12.77 -13.10 -1.70
CA PRO A 77 11.71 -12.68 -2.60
C PRO A 77 11.05 -13.86 -3.33
N GLU A 78 9.72 -13.84 -3.45
CA GLU A 78 8.95 -14.77 -4.27
C GLU A 78 9.31 -14.62 -5.76
N SER A 79 9.59 -13.40 -6.18
CA SER A 79 10.05 -13.08 -7.52
C SER A 79 10.80 -11.76 -7.56
N HIS A 80 11.62 -11.56 -8.59
CA HIS A 80 12.29 -10.29 -8.83
C HIS A 80 12.56 -10.10 -10.33
N ARG A 81 12.39 -8.87 -10.83
CA ARG A 81 12.56 -8.54 -12.25
C ARG A 81 13.02 -7.11 -12.44
N CYS A 82 13.83 -6.90 -13.48
CA CYS A 82 14.14 -5.57 -13.99
C CYS A 82 13.02 -5.14 -14.94
N GLN A 83 12.49 -3.93 -14.75
CA GLN A 83 11.44 -3.37 -15.59
C GLN A 83 11.82 -1.95 -15.98
N GLN A 84 11.58 -1.59 -17.24
CA GLN A 84 11.73 -0.21 -17.71
C GLN A 84 10.35 0.42 -17.81
N GLU A 85 10.20 1.60 -17.23
CA GLU A 85 8.97 2.40 -17.28
C GLU A 85 9.35 3.82 -17.65
N GLU A 86 8.84 4.28 -18.79
CA GLU A 86 9.18 5.58 -19.36
C GLU A 86 10.70 5.77 -19.49
N LEU A 87 11.29 6.64 -18.66
CA LEU A 87 12.72 6.95 -18.63
C LEU A 87 13.46 6.32 -17.45
N SER A 88 12.74 5.66 -16.53
CA SER A 88 13.32 5.03 -15.35
C SER A 88 13.38 3.51 -15.49
N THR A 89 14.36 2.91 -14.83
CA THR A 89 14.47 1.46 -14.70
C THR A 89 14.32 1.09 -13.24
N PHE A 90 13.50 0.10 -12.94
CA PHE A 90 13.31 -0.39 -11.58
C PHE A 90 13.71 -1.85 -11.47
N LEU A 91 14.35 -2.20 -10.36
CA LEU A 91 14.31 -3.55 -9.85
C LEU A 91 13.06 -3.70 -8.98
N GLU A 92 12.14 -4.54 -9.41
CA GLU A 92 10.96 -4.92 -8.64
C GLU A 92 11.21 -6.27 -7.96
N ALA A 93 10.99 -6.35 -6.65
CA ALA A 93 11.06 -7.58 -5.86
C ALA A 93 9.78 -7.79 -5.06
N ARG A 94 9.16 -8.96 -5.21
CA ARG A 94 8.00 -9.38 -4.40
C ARG A 94 8.49 -10.06 -3.14
N VAL A 95 8.19 -9.48 -1.99
CA VAL A 95 8.73 -9.91 -0.70
C VAL A 95 7.61 -10.14 0.32
N PRO A 96 7.81 -11.02 1.31
CA PRO A 96 6.88 -11.13 2.41
C PRO A 96 7.02 -9.93 3.35
N VAL A 97 5.91 -9.28 3.68
CA VAL A 97 5.86 -8.17 4.65
C VAL A 97 5.13 -8.66 5.88
N ALA A 98 5.76 -8.59 7.06
CA ALA A 98 5.14 -9.08 8.27
C ALA A 98 3.93 -8.22 8.67
N VAL A 99 2.84 -8.90 8.99
CA VAL A 99 1.64 -8.31 9.59
C VAL A 99 1.37 -9.03 10.90
N LYS A 100 1.34 -8.29 12.02
CA LYS A 100 1.19 -8.87 13.35
C LYS A 100 0.48 -7.94 14.33
N MET A 101 0.03 -8.47 15.46
CA MET A 101 -0.49 -7.64 16.54
C MET A 101 0.64 -6.81 17.19
N LYS A 102 0.33 -5.57 17.57
CA LYS A 102 1.23 -4.66 18.28
C LYS A 102 1.61 -5.26 19.64
N GLY A 103 2.90 -5.14 20.01
CA GLY A 103 3.44 -5.71 21.25
C GLY A 103 4.05 -7.10 21.09
N LEU A 104 3.87 -7.74 19.93
CA LEU A 104 4.65 -8.91 19.53
C LEU A 104 6.04 -8.48 19.02
N GLU A 105 7.06 -9.30 19.25
CA GLU A 105 8.52 -9.06 19.13
C GLU A 105 8.98 -8.08 18.05
N ARG A 106 10.18 -7.48 18.15
CA ARG A 106 10.70 -6.66 17.05
C ARG A 106 10.91 -7.51 15.80
N ASN A 107 10.37 -7.04 14.67
CA ASN A 107 10.74 -7.58 13.37
C ASN A 107 11.96 -6.82 12.87
N ASN A 108 12.94 -7.53 12.32
CA ASN A 108 14.10 -6.92 11.69
C ASN A 108 13.80 -6.42 10.26
N GLN A 109 12.54 -6.57 9.79
CA GLN A 109 12.17 -5.99 8.52
C GLN A 109 12.16 -4.46 8.56
N ILE A 110 12.62 -3.86 7.45
CA ILE A 110 12.64 -2.40 7.29
C ILE A 110 11.23 -1.84 7.47
N THR A 111 10.23 -2.45 6.83
CA THR A 111 8.83 -2.05 6.94
C THR A 111 7.98 -3.24 7.37
N SER A 112 7.03 -3.02 8.27
CA SER A 112 6.03 -4.01 8.67
C SER A 112 4.70 -3.35 9.03
N MET A 113 3.64 -4.16 9.12
CA MET A 113 2.32 -3.72 9.55
C MET A 113 2.03 -4.22 10.96
N LEU A 114 1.60 -3.32 11.85
CA LEU A 114 1.15 -3.66 13.19
C LEU A 114 -0.36 -3.43 13.30
N LEU A 115 -1.06 -4.40 13.86
CA LEU A 115 -2.49 -4.34 14.15
C LEU A 115 -2.72 -4.12 15.64
N GLU A 116 -3.66 -3.26 15.99
CA GLU A 116 -4.07 -3.01 17.37
C GLU A 116 -5.59 -2.95 17.37
N SER A 117 -6.23 -3.70 18.26
CA SER A 117 -7.69 -3.70 18.40
C SER A 117 -8.04 -3.02 19.71
N ASP A 118 -8.92 -2.03 19.67
CA ASP A 118 -9.52 -1.39 20.84
C ASP A 118 -11.03 -1.17 20.63
N ASP A 119 -11.70 -0.50 21.57
CA ASP A 119 -13.14 -0.23 21.51
C ASP A 119 -13.57 0.65 20.31
N ARG A 120 -12.62 1.34 19.66
CA ARG A 120 -12.83 2.18 18.48
C ARG A 120 -12.59 1.41 17.18
N GLY A 121 -12.19 0.15 17.25
CA GLY A 121 -12.04 -0.75 16.13
C GLY A 121 -10.62 -1.26 15.93
N LEU A 122 -10.30 -1.57 14.67
CA LEU A 122 -9.04 -2.20 14.30
C LEU A 122 -8.11 -1.18 13.64
N HIS A 123 -7.02 -0.88 14.32
CA HIS A 123 -6.01 0.07 13.90
C HIS A 123 -4.91 -0.62 13.08
N LEU A 124 -4.72 -0.13 11.86
CA LEU A 124 -3.60 -0.50 10.99
C LEU A 124 -2.50 0.54 11.16
N ARG A 125 -1.37 0.09 11.68
CA ARG A 125 -0.16 0.89 11.86
C ARG A 125 0.90 0.44 10.87
N VAL A 126 1.57 1.40 10.26
CA VAL A 126 2.84 1.15 9.60
C VAL A 126 3.94 1.27 10.63
N ALA A 127 4.88 0.33 10.62
CA ALA A 127 6.09 0.37 11.43
C ALA A 127 7.34 0.30 10.54
N MET A 128 8.38 0.99 10.97
CA MET A 128 9.69 0.98 10.33
C MET A 128 10.79 0.71 11.34
N ASP A 129 11.69 -0.24 11.04
CA ASP A 129 12.91 -0.44 11.83
C ASP A 129 14.03 0.42 11.25
N ARG A 130 14.27 1.57 11.89
CA ARG A 130 15.30 2.53 11.48
C ARG A 130 16.68 1.88 11.39
N GLY A 131 17.04 1.01 12.34
CA GLY A 131 18.34 0.36 12.35
C GLY A 131 18.55 -0.57 11.15
N SER A 132 17.53 -1.33 10.77
CA SER A 132 17.54 -2.15 9.56
C SER A 132 17.60 -1.30 8.30
N PHE A 133 16.87 -0.18 8.25
CA PHE A 133 16.95 0.73 7.11
C PHE A 133 18.36 1.32 6.98
N GLU A 134 18.96 1.82 8.06
CA GLU A 134 20.32 2.37 8.06
C GLU A 134 21.37 1.33 7.63
N ARG A 135 21.27 0.09 8.13
CA ARG A 135 22.18 -0.98 7.69
C ARG A 135 22.01 -1.32 6.20
N MET A 136 20.77 -1.38 5.70
CA MET A 136 20.53 -1.57 4.27
C MET A 136 21.12 -0.43 3.45
N GLN A 137 20.95 0.82 3.90
CA GLN A 137 21.51 2.00 3.24
C GLN A 137 23.04 1.91 3.13
N ASP A 138 23.72 1.49 4.19
CA ASP A 138 25.17 1.37 4.21
C ASP A 138 25.64 0.21 3.30
N GLU A 139 24.94 -0.93 3.30
CA GLU A 139 25.22 -2.02 2.36
C GLU A 139 25.02 -1.62 0.89
N MET A 140 23.97 -0.85 0.58
CA MET A 140 23.73 -0.32 -0.77
C MET A 140 24.81 0.68 -1.17
N MET A 141 25.25 1.54 -0.24
CA MET A 141 26.33 2.49 -0.48
C MET A 141 27.64 1.78 -0.79
N ASP A 142 28.00 0.78 0.02
CA ASP A 142 29.23 0.00 -0.16
C ASP A 142 29.23 -0.80 -1.46
N ALA A 143 28.08 -1.36 -1.85
CA ALA A 143 27.97 -2.19 -3.05
C ALA A 143 27.86 -1.36 -4.35
N PHE A 144 27.20 -0.21 -4.31
CA PHE A 144 26.76 0.48 -5.53
C PHE A 144 27.04 1.98 -5.55
N PHE A 145 27.59 2.56 -4.48
CA PHE A 145 27.68 4.01 -4.28
C PHE A 145 26.32 4.71 -4.37
N GLN A 146 25.25 4.00 -3.98
CA GLN A 146 23.88 4.50 -3.93
C GLN A 146 23.34 4.35 -2.52
N LYS A 147 22.77 5.44 -1.98
CA LYS A 147 22.20 5.45 -0.63
C LYS A 147 20.73 5.87 -0.72
N PRO A 148 19.77 4.92 -0.72
CA PRO A 148 18.35 5.26 -0.70
C PRO A 148 18.05 6.10 0.54
N GLU A 149 17.50 7.30 0.40
CA GLU A 149 17.15 8.11 1.57
C GLU A 149 15.70 7.89 1.98
N VAL A 150 15.38 8.09 3.26
CA VAL A 150 13.99 7.96 3.71
C VAL A 150 13.09 8.98 3.01
N LYS A 151 13.62 10.15 2.62
CA LYS A 151 12.87 11.17 1.90
C LYS A 151 12.43 10.73 0.49
N ASP A 152 13.13 9.74 -0.07
CA ASP A 152 12.86 9.16 -1.39
C ASP A 152 12.03 7.87 -1.28
N LEU A 153 11.72 7.43 -0.05
CA LEU A 153 10.81 6.31 0.20
C LEU A 153 9.36 6.75 0.00
N GLU A 154 8.71 6.15 -0.98
CA GLU A 154 7.26 6.14 -1.13
C GLU A 154 6.69 4.83 -0.55
N MET A 155 5.64 4.94 0.25
CA MET A 155 4.96 3.76 0.78
C MET A 155 3.46 3.84 0.54
N VAL A 156 2.93 2.75 -0.03
CA VAL A 156 1.54 2.62 -0.43
C VAL A 156 0.98 1.32 0.12
N ILE A 157 -0.12 1.39 0.86
CA ILE A 157 -0.87 0.21 1.28
C ILE A 157 -2.08 0.08 0.36
N ARG A 158 -2.18 -1.04 -0.35
CA ARG A 158 -3.35 -1.40 -1.16
C ARG A 158 -4.28 -2.22 -0.30
N PHE A 159 -5.28 -1.54 0.27
CA PHE A 159 -6.23 -2.17 1.18
C PHE A 159 -7.49 -2.61 0.43
N LYS A 160 -7.80 -3.90 0.46
CA LYS A 160 -8.98 -4.49 -0.18
C LYS A 160 -10.02 -4.91 0.84
N ASN A 161 -11.24 -4.38 0.74
CA ASN A 161 -12.39 -4.95 1.41
C ASN A 161 -12.89 -6.16 0.62
N ASP A 162 -12.47 -7.36 1.02
CA ASP A 162 -12.94 -8.63 0.47
C ASP A 162 -14.08 -9.25 1.29
N SER A 163 -14.66 -8.50 2.23
CA SER A 163 -15.90 -8.90 2.91
C SER A 163 -17.14 -8.59 2.08
N LYS A 164 -18.27 -9.21 2.44
CA LYS A 164 -19.59 -8.91 1.88
C LYS A 164 -20.27 -7.68 2.52
N ALA A 165 -19.63 -7.01 3.47
CA ALA A 165 -20.17 -5.86 4.18
C ALA A 165 -19.45 -4.56 3.79
N THR A 166 -20.12 -3.42 3.96
CA THR A 166 -19.49 -2.11 3.76
C THR A 166 -18.75 -1.71 5.03
N LEU A 167 -17.43 -1.52 4.94
CA LEU A 167 -16.63 -1.11 6.10
C LEU A 167 -16.62 0.41 6.24
N VAL A 168 -16.71 0.86 7.49
CA VAL A 168 -16.51 2.26 7.88
C VAL A 168 -15.11 2.38 8.47
N GLY A 169 -14.24 3.10 7.76
CA GLY A 169 -12.89 3.35 8.22
C GLY A 169 -12.59 4.83 8.41
N LYS A 170 -11.42 5.09 8.99
CA LYS A 170 -10.84 6.41 9.18
C LYS A 170 -9.39 6.42 8.75
N ALA A 171 -9.00 7.45 8.02
CA ALA A 171 -7.64 7.67 7.56
C ALA A 171 -7.14 9.03 8.05
N ARG A 172 -5.84 9.14 8.35
CA ARG A 172 -5.20 10.41 8.75
C ARG A 172 -3.75 10.46 8.29
N PHE A 173 -3.26 11.65 7.94
CA PHE A 173 -1.88 11.90 7.49
C PHE A 173 -1.46 11.07 6.27
N VAL A 174 -2.42 10.78 5.39
CA VAL A 174 -2.23 9.93 4.22
C VAL A 174 -2.96 10.52 3.02
N TYR A 175 -2.65 10.00 1.84
CA TYR A 175 -3.46 10.15 0.64
C TYR A 175 -4.27 8.86 0.46
N VAL A 176 -5.58 8.99 0.26
CA VAL A 176 -6.46 7.86 -0.07
C VAL A 176 -6.96 8.04 -1.50
N ASP A 177 -6.65 7.09 -2.38
CA ASP A 177 -6.94 7.17 -3.82
C ASP A 177 -6.47 8.51 -4.43
N GLY A 178 -5.26 8.93 -4.04
CA GLY A 178 -4.65 10.20 -4.46
C GLY A 178 -5.17 11.46 -3.75
N LYS A 179 -6.27 11.37 -2.98
CA LYS A 179 -6.83 12.51 -2.24
C LYS A 179 -6.13 12.71 -0.89
N PRO A 180 -5.57 13.90 -0.59
CA PRO A 180 -4.93 14.16 0.70
C PRO A 180 -5.96 14.20 1.84
N LEU A 181 -5.66 13.48 2.92
CA LEU A 181 -6.41 13.46 4.17
C LEU A 181 -5.48 13.90 5.32
N PRO A 182 -5.23 15.22 5.48
CA PRO A 182 -4.32 15.73 6.51
C PRO A 182 -4.86 15.58 7.93
N MET A 183 -6.17 15.41 8.08
CA MET A 183 -6.87 15.17 9.34
C MET A 183 -7.68 13.88 9.26
N GLU A 184 -8.09 13.36 10.42
CA GLU A 184 -8.95 12.19 10.50
C GLU A 184 -10.23 12.38 9.68
N SER A 185 -10.40 11.52 8.67
CA SER A 185 -11.52 11.58 7.73
C SER A 185 -12.12 10.19 7.55
N LYS A 186 -13.45 10.12 7.49
CA LYS A 186 -14.16 8.87 7.24
C LYS A 186 -13.95 8.39 5.80
N VAL A 187 -13.78 7.08 5.63
CA VAL A 187 -13.63 6.38 4.36
C VAL A 187 -14.62 5.22 4.36
N LEU A 188 -15.49 5.16 3.36
CA LEU A 188 -16.40 4.03 3.17
C LEU A 188 -15.79 3.07 2.15
N LEU A 189 -15.80 1.78 2.51
CA LEU A 189 -15.27 0.71 1.68
C LEU A 189 -16.38 -0.27 1.37
N ASP A 190 -16.99 -0.13 0.20
CA ASP A 190 -17.98 -1.07 -0.30
C ASP A 190 -17.38 -2.48 -0.48
N PRO A 191 -18.19 -3.55 -0.45
CA PRO A 191 -17.73 -4.90 -0.74
C PRO A 191 -16.96 -4.99 -2.05
N GLY A 192 -15.79 -5.63 -2.03
CA GLY A 192 -14.91 -5.79 -3.19
C GLY A 192 -14.05 -4.56 -3.52
N ARG A 193 -14.27 -3.41 -2.88
CA ARG A 193 -13.50 -2.19 -3.15
C ARG A 193 -12.07 -2.31 -2.64
N SER A 194 -11.13 -1.86 -3.46
CA SER A 194 -9.75 -1.59 -3.06
C SER A 194 -9.51 -0.08 -2.96
N ILE A 195 -8.70 0.34 -2.00
CA ILE A 195 -8.19 1.71 -1.89
C ILE A 195 -6.67 1.70 -1.81
N GLU A 196 -6.05 2.77 -2.28
CA GLU A 196 -4.61 3.02 -2.08
C GLU A 196 -4.41 4.04 -0.97
N VAL A 197 -3.77 3.62 0.12
CA VAL A 197 -3.38 4.47 1.24
C VAL A 197 -1.89 4.77 1.13
N ARG A 198 -1.55 5.91 0.54
CA ARG A 198 -0.17 6.38 0.41
C ARG A 198 0.21 7.27 1.58
N LEU A 199 1.37 7.01 2.18
CA LEU A 199 1.88 7.85 3.27
C LEU A 199 2.15 9.28 2.80
N SER A 200 1.85 10.26 3.65
CA SER A 200 2.40 11.60 3.47
C SER A 200 3.86 11.65 3.93
N ASP A 201 4.61 12.65 3.45
CA ASP A 201 5.98 12.90 3.90
C ASP A 201 6.05 13.05 5.43
N VAL A 202 5.08 13.75 6.02
CA VAL A 202 4.96 13.91 7.47
C VAL A 202 4.78 12.57 8.17
N ALA A 203 3.90 11.70 7.66
CA ALA A 203 3.67 10.38 8.23
C ALA A 203 4.92 9.50 8.14
N ARG A 204 5.58 9.49 6.98
CA ARG A 204 6.81 8.72 6.74
C ARG A 204 7.93 9.17 7.66
N ASP A 205 8.20 10.47 7.73
CA ASP A 205 9.27 11.02 8.55
C ASP A 205 9.00 10.80 10.04
N TYR A 206 7.72 10.89 10.46
CA TYR A 206 7.31 10.51 11.80
C TYR A 206 7.57 9.02 12.07
N ILE A 207 7.16 8.12 11.18
CA ILE A 207 7.38 6.67 11.32
C ILE A 207 8.87 6.33 11.40
N TYR A 208 9.71 6.98 10.61
CA TYR A 208 11.17 6.76 10.65
C TYR A 208 11.79 7.14 12.01
N ASN A 209 11.29 8.22 12.63
CA ASN A 209 11.81 8.72 13.90
C ASN A 209 11.20 8.02 15.12
N GLU A 210 9.89 7.78 15.10
CA GLU A 210 9.09 7.27 16.22
C GLU A 210 8.78 5.77 16.10
N GLY A 211 9.19 5.15 15.00
CA GLY A 211 9.07 3.72 14.72
C GLY A 211 7.71 3.27 14.17
N SER A 212 6.58 3.92 14.50
CA SER A 212 5.28 3.55 13.91
C SER A 212 4.18 4.62 14.02
N LEU A 213 3.19 4.54 13.13
CA LEU A 213 2.02 5.43 13.12
C LEU A 213 0.76 4.67 12.67
N THR A 214 -0.40 4.95 13.29
CA THR A 214 -1.70 4.50 12.78
C THR A 214 -2.09 5.32 11.57
N VAL A 215 -2.28 4.65 10.43
CA VAL A 215 -2.58 5.30 9.14
C VAL A 215 -4.01 5.05 8.67
N PHE A 216 -4.59 3.93 9.11
CA PHE A 216 -5.95 3.55 8.80
C PHE A 216 -6.58 2.84 10.00
N THR A 217 -7.86 3.07 10.27
CA THR A 217 -8.64 2.40 11.31
C THR A 217 -9.93 1.90 10.71
N ILE A 218 -10.34 0.69 11.04
CA ILE A 218 -11.61 0.10 10.61
C ILE A 218 -12.50 0.08 11.85
N GLU A 219 -13.49 0.96 11.89
CA GLU A 219 -14.30 1.19 13.10
C GLU A 219 -15.45 0.19 13.20
N SER A 220 -16.19 0.03 12.10
CA SER A 220 -17.40 -0.79 12.09
C SER A 220 -17.78 -1.20 10.67
N THR A 221 -18.88 -1.93 10.55
CA THR A 221 -19.62 -2.05 9.29
C THR A 221 -20.76 -1.03 9.26
N VAL A 222 -21.23 -0.66 8.07
CA VAL A 222 -22.42 0.19 7.91
C VAL A 222 -23.66 -0.53 8.43
N GLU A 223 -23.69 -1.85 8.29
CA GLU A 223 -24.78 -2.73 8.72
C GLU A 223 -24.76 -3.01 10.24
N GLY A 224 -23.73 -2.54 10.97
CA GLY A 224 -23.58 -2.77 12.41
C GLY A 224 -23.23 -4.22 12.79
N LYS A 225 -22.91 -5.06 11.81
CA LYS A 225 -22.48 -6.45 12.02
C LYS A 225 -21.08 -6.48 12.68
N PRO A 226 -20.88 -7.29 13.74
CA PRO A 226 -19.57 -7.53 14.32
C PRO A 226 -18.59 -8.13 13.30
N PHE A 227 -17.30 -7.79 13.39
CA PHE A 227 -16.30 -8.31 12.45
C PHE A 227 -16.18 -9.85 12.46
N ALA A 228 -16.48 -10.50 13.58
CA ALA A 228 -16.46 -11.96 13.71
C ALA A 228 -17.58 -12.66 12.91
N GLU A 229 -18.63 -11.93 12.52
CA GLU A 229 -19.79 -12.47 11.79
C GLU A 229 -19.75 -12.15 10.30
N LEU A 230 -18.65 -11.56 9.82
CA LEU A 230 -18.54 -11.16 8.42
C LEU A 230 -18.23 -12.35 7.52
N GLU A 231 -18.99 -12.44 6.44
CA GLU A 231 -18.69 -13.33 5.34
C GLU A 231 -17.70 -12.67 4.39
N PHE A 232 -16.76 -13.46 3.88
CA PHE A 232 -15.77 -13.03 2.90
C PHE A 232 -16.10 -13.60 1.54
N ALA A 233 -15.74 -12.89 0.47
CA ALA A 233 -15.78 -13.44 -0.87
C ALA A 233 -14.76 -14.58 -0.95
N GLU A 234 -15.16 -15.73 -1.53
CA GLU A 234 -14.24 -16.83 -1.78
C GLU A 234 -13.09 -16.34 -2.68
N ALA A 235 -11.86 -16.63 -2.31
CA ALA A 235 -10.71 -16.36 -3.17
C ALA A 235 -10.82 -17.27 -4.38
N ASN A 236 -11.18 -16.73 -5.55
CA ASN A 236 -11.09 -17.48 -6.80
C ASN A 236 -9.64 -17.96 -6.96
N SER A 237 -9.43 -19.25 -6.76
CA SER A 237 -8.17 -19.95 -6.97
C SER A 237 -7.93 -20.11 -8.47
N GLU A 238 -7.51 -19.04 -9.14
CA GLU A 238 -6.96 -19.08 -10.49
C GLU A 238 -5.60 -18.36 -10.53
N GLU A 239 -4.65 -18.84 -9.73
CA GLU A 239 -3.23 -18.77 -10.07
C GLU A 239 -2.85 -20.16 -10.61
N SER A 240 -3.38 -20.50 -11.78
CA SER A 240 -2.91 -21.66 -12.53
C SER A 240 -1.52 -21.34 -13.07
N ILE A 241 -0.54 -21.99 -12.45
CA ILE A 241 0.80 -22.29 -12.94
C ILE A 241 0.84 -22.26 -14.48
N GLY A 242 1.42 -21.19 -15.03
CA GLY A 242 1.79 -21.13 -16.44
C GLY A 242 2.87 -22.18 -16.68
N LYS A 243 2.46 -23.29 -17.31
CA LYS A 243 3.39 -24.11 -18.08
C LYS A 243 3.62 -23.41 -19.40
N ASP A 244 4.89 -23.14 -19.71
CA ASP A 244 5.35 -22.80 -21.04
C ASP A 244 4.83 -23.81 -22.07
N PRO A 245 4.55 -23.32 -23.30
CA PRO A 245 4.95 -24.07 -24.46
C PRO A 245 5.79 -23.20 -25.40
N GLU A 246 7.04 -23.63 -25.58
CA GLU A 246 7.84 -23.29 -26.76
C GLU A 246 7.16 -23.78 -28.04
N SER A 247 7.32 -22.96 -29.08
CA SER A 247 7.36 -23.28 -30.51
C SER A 247 6.06 -23.68 -31.23
N SER A 248 5.63 -22.83 -32.15
CA SER A 248 5.74 -23.11 -33.59
C SER A 248 5.15 -21.95 -34.41
N GLU A 249 5.87 -21.57 -35.45
CA GLU A 249 5.45 -20.67 -36.51
C GLU A 249 4.27 -21.25 -37.30
N SER A 250 3.31 -20.42 -37.73
CA SER A 250 3.04 -20.20 -39.16
C SER A 250 1.81 -19.28 -39.38
N GLU A 251 2.05 -18.29 -40.24
CA GLU A 251 1.15 -17.60 -41.18
C GLU A 251 -0.37 -17.82 -41.08
N ARG A 252 -1.13 -16.71 -41.00
CA ARG A 252 -1.94 -16.24 -42.15
C ARG A 252 -2.56 -14.86 -41.92
N SER A 253 -2.26 -14.01 -42.89
CA SER A 253 -2.97 -12.78 -43.26
C SER A 253 -4.41 -13.07 -43.68
N SER A 254 -5.37 -12.24 -43.25
CA SER A 254 -6.31 -11.49 -44.10
C SER A 254 -7.53 -10.95 -43.32
N GLY A 255 -7.98 -9.74 -43.67
CA GLY A 255 -9.42 -9.44 -43.70
C GLY A 255 -10.00 -8.39 -42.74
N ASP A 256 -9.77 -7.11 -43.05
CA ASP A 256 -10.79 -6.05 -43.25
C ASP A 256 -12.03 -5.89 -42.33
N ARG A 257 -12.13 -4.66 -41.78
CA ARG A 257 -13.28 -3.71 -41.77
C ARG A 257 -14.23 -3.58 -40.57
N ASN A 258 -14.23 -2.32 -40.12
CA ASN A 258 -15.34 -1.38 -39.88
C ASN A 258 -15.91 -1.19 -38.47
N ALA A 259 -15.81 0.09 -38.08
CA ALA A 259 -16.46 0.76 -36.97
C ALA A 259 -17.94 1.05 -37.25
N THR A 260 -18.74 1.10 -36.17
CA THR A 260 -19.89 2.00 -36.07
C THR A 260 -20.14 2.40 -34.62
N ASP A 261 -20.28 3.71 -34.43
CA ASP A 261 -20.70 4.45 -33.24
C ASP A 261 -22.11 4.09 -32.74
N SER A 262 -22.32 4.11 -31.41
CA SER A 262 -23.21 5.09 -30.74
C SER A 262 -23.26 4.90 -29.20
N PRO A 263 -23.47 5.98 -28.42
CA PRO A 263 -23.32 5.98 -26.96
C PRO A 263 -24.63 5.68 -26.23
N GLY A 264 -24.67 4.58 -25.47
CA GLY A 264 -25.73 4.23 -24.54
C GLY A 264 -25.24 4.34 -23.10
N LYS A 265 -25.99 5.04 -22.24
CA LYS A 265 -25.78 5.10 -20.79
C LYS A 265 -25.98 3.70 -20.18
N ASP A 266 -24.90 3.04 -19.83
CA ASP A 266 -24.96 1.83 -19.01
C ASP A 266 -25.01 2.21 -17.52
N ILE A 267 -26.23 2.27 -16.98
CA ILE A 267 -26.46 2.28 -15.53
C ILE A 267 -26.34 0.83 -15.06
N HIS A 268 -25.40 0.58 -14.15
CA HIS A 268 -25.15 -0.75 -13.58
C HIS A 268 -26.45 -1.38 -13.02
N PRO A 269 -26.78 -2.63 -13.35
CA PRO A 269 -28.06 -3.26 -12.96
C PRO A 269 -28.30 -3.37 -11.45
N GLY A 270 -27.27 -3.16 -10.61
CA GLY A 270 -27.39 -3.11 -9.15
C GLY A 270 -27.87 -1.77 -8.57
N LEU A 271 -28.17 -0.78 -9.41
CA LEU A 271 -28.65 0.55 -9.01
C LEU A 271 -30.14 0.78 -9.27
N GLN A 272 -30.85 -0.17 -9.88
CA GLN A 272 -32.28 -0.01 -10.22
C GLN A 272 -33.23 -0.22 -9.02
N ASP A 273 -32.78 -0.92 -7.97
CA ASP A 273 -33.63 -1.32 -6.84
C ASP A 273 -33.28 -0.69 -5.49
N LYS A 274 -32.41 0.34 -5.45
CA LYS A 274 -32.08 1.02 -4.20
C LYS A 274 -33.00 2.21 -3.96
N ASP A 275 -33.74 2.18 -2.86
CA ASP A 275 -34.60 3.28 -2.38
C ASP A 275 -33.71 4.41 -1.82
N PHE A 276 -33.13 5.21 -2.73
CA PHE A 276 -32.25 6.34 -2.41
C PHE A 276 -32.83 7.31 -1.35
N PRO A 277 -34.15 7.64 -1.36
CA PRO A 277 -34.76 8.44 -0.31
C PRO A 277 -34.65 7.86 1.11
N LYS A 278 -34.59 6.53 1.25
CA LYS A 278 -34.44 5.87 2.56
C LYS A 278 -33.00 5.93 3.06
N LEU A 279 -32.03 5.85 2.15
CA LEU A 279 -30.61 5.99 2.44
C LEU A 279 -30.25 7.43 2.87
N GLU A 280 -30.81 8.43 2.19
CA GLU A 280 -30.60 9.84 2.54
C GLU A 280 -31.13 10.17 3.95
N ARG A 281 -32.32 9.66 4.32
CA ARG A 281 -32.86 9.83 5.67
C ARG A 281 -32.01 9.16 6.75
N ALA A 282 -31.48 7.97 6.47
CA ALA A 282 -30.59 7.29 7.41
C ALA A 282 -29.28 8.06 7.64
N VAL A 283 -28.73 8.68 6.58
CA VAL A 283 -27.53 9.54 6.68
C VAL A 283 -27.84 10.82 7.46
N GLU A 284 -28.99 11.46 7.23
CA GLU A 284 -29.39 12.64 8.01
C GLU A 284 -29.62 12.33 9.50
N GLU A 285 -30.23 11.19 9.84
CA GLU A 285 -30.44 10.79 11.23
C GLU A 285 -29.12 10.51 11.96
N MET A 286 -28.14 9.91 11.27
CA MET A 286 -26.80 9.71 11.82
C MET A 286 -26.06 11.04 12.05
N MET A 287 -26.21 12.01 11.14
CA MET A 287 -25.63 13.35 11.30
C MET A 287 -26.26 14.13 12.46
N LYS A 288 -27.57 13.96 12.71
CA LYS A 288 -28.27 14.61 13.82
C LYS A 288 -27.88 14.04 15.19
N ARG A 289 -27.71 12.71 15.33
CA ARG A 289 -27.26 12.11 16.61
C ARG A 289 -25.87 12.60 17.01
N ASN A 290 -24.94 12.69 16.07
CA ASN A 290 -23.57 13.13 16.34
C ASN A 290 -23.44 14.60 16.77
N ASN A 291 -24.40 15.46 16.43
CA ASN A 291 -24.40 16.85 16.87
C ASN A 291 -25.07 17.06 18.24
N SER A 292 -25.78 16.06 18.77
CA SER A 292 -26.45 16.15 20.09
C SER A 292 -25.56 15.75 21.28
N GLU A 293 -24.40 15.13 21.05
CA GLU A 293 -23.48 14.68 22.10
C GLU A 293 -22.34 15.66 22.44
N LYS A 294 -22.33 16.88 21.87
CA LYS A 294 -21.37 17.91 22.26
C LYS A 294 -21.90 18.71 23.46
N GLU A 295 -21.65 18.21 24.67
CA GLU A 295 -21.73 19.07 25.86
C GLU A 295 -20.66 20.17 25.79
N PRO A 296 -20.99 21.43 26.13
CA PRO A 296 -20.02 22.50 26.16
C PRO A 296 -19.04 22.32 27.32
N PHE A 297 -17.75 22.22 26.97
CA PHE A 297 -16.62 22.26 27.89
C PHE A 297 -16.73 23.49 28.82
N ARG A 298 -17.01 23.27 30.11
CA ARG A 298 -16.92 24.29 31.15
C ARG A 298 -15.48 24.36 31.66
N LEU A 299 -14.80 25.46 31.36
CA LEU A 299 -13.55 25.82 32.02
C LEU A 299 -13.87 26.26 33.45
N GLY A 300 -13.62 25.39 34.42
CA GLY A 300 -13.67 25.72 35.84
C GLY A 300 -12.38 26.40 36.26
N GLY A 301 -12.49 27.66 36.70
CA GLY A 301 -11.44 28.36 37.44
C GLY A 301 -11.63 28.15 38.94
N SER A 302 -10.53 27.82 39.61
CA SER A 302 -10.12 28.24 40.96
C SER A 302 -8.68 27.82 41.16
#